data_AF-A0A815KHL6-F1
#
_entry.id   AF-A0A815KHL6-F1
#
_cell.length_a   1.000
_cell.length_b   1.000
_cell.length_c   1.000
_cell.angle_alpha   90.00
_cell.angle_beta   90.00
_cell.angle_gamma   90.00
#
_symmetry.space_group_name_H-M   'P 1'
#
loop_
_entity.id
_entity.type
_entity.pdbx_description
1 polymer ?
#
loop_
_entity_poly.entity_id
_entity_poly.type
_entity_poly.pdbx_seq_one_letter_code
_entity_poly.pdbx_strand_id
1 'polypeptide(L)'
;MATTVTESNLCSICNKPSARRFCIGCKKYFCPKDFKEHEQQLSIKFDNEIVRSHDELLEQIQKLEKSNSLSVDLFDQIEQWKNTTINKVKKAAEKAQHELTELINKQRITIKKQLEPITREIRCRREEENFVENDIDELKQKINEIKQKLEQFAQKDTTQTIIVNNDQIDWNRLIYTQEQQLDYTPKPLQSNIVSTVANPKLASSKLGMLLGMR
;
A
#
# COMPACT_ATOMS: atom_id res chain seq x y z
N MET A 1 6.46 34.23 77.63
CA MET A 1 5.43 33.19 77.39
C MET A 1 5.50 32.82 75.93
N ALA A 2 5.79 31.56 75.64
CA ALA A 2 5.96 31.04 74.29
C ALA A 2 4.63 30.48 73.78
N THR A 3 4.19 30.94 72.61
CA THR A 3 3.11 30.31 71.84
C THR A 3 3.58 30.21 70.39
N THR A 4 4.49 29.27 70.15
CA THR A 4 4.79 28.81 68.79
C THR A 4 3.65 27.89 68.35
N VAL A 5 2.69 28.45 67.62
CA VAL A 5 1.70 27.66 66.89
C VAL A 5 2.46 26.99 65.75
N THR A 6 2.70 25.69 65.86
CA THR A 6 3.16 24.84 64.76
C THR A 6 2.12 24.89 63.64
N GLU A 7 2.35 25.72 62.63
CA GLU A 7 1.71 25.64 61.31
C GLU A 7 2.13 24.33 60.63
N SER A 8 1.57 23.20 61.04
CA SER A 8 1.75 21.97 60.27
C SER A 8 0.78 20.93 60.81
N ASN A 9 -0.12 20.44 59.94
CA ASN A 9 -1.10 19.37 60.16
C ASN A 9 -2.56 19.79 60.41
N LEU A 10 -3.02 20.90 59.82
CA LEU A 10 -4.46 21.16 59.66
C LEU A 10 -5.01 20.43 58.42
N CYS A 11 -6.25 19.93 58.52
CA CYS A 11 -6.89 19.26 57.38
C CYS A 11 -7.26 20.28 56.30
N SER A 12 -6.85 20.03 55.05
CA SER A 12 -7.13 20.92 53.93
C SER A 12 -8.61 21.05 53.54
N ILE A 13 -9.51 20.26 54.13
CA ILE A 13 -10.96 20.33 53.91
C ILE A 13 -11.67 20.94 55.12
N CYS A 14 -11.53 20.36 56.31
CA CYS A 14 -12.27 20.81 57.51
C CYS A 14 -11.48 21.70 58.49
N ASN A 15 -10.20 21.99 58.20
CA ASN A 15 -9.29 22.81 59.02
C ASN A 15 -9.08 22.35 60.47
N LYS A 16 -9.43 21.09 60.80
CA LYS A 16 -9.22 20.52 62.14
C LYS A 16 -7.77 20.07 62.32
N PRO A 17 -7.19 20.18 63.53
CA PRO A 17 -5.79 19.82 63.83
C PRO A 17 -5.50 18.30 63.86
N SER A 18 -6.42 17.47 63.38
CA SER A 18 -6.29 16.00 63.38
C SER A 18 -5.76 15.44 62.04
N ALA A 19 -5.09 16.25 61.21
CA ALA A 19 -4.65 15.81 59.89
C ALA A 19 -3.35 15.00 59.97
N ARG A 20 -3.46 13.68 59.96
CA ARG A 20 -2.32 12.75 60.04
C ARG A 20 -1.95 12.09 58.71
N ARG A 21 -2.73 12.30 57.65
CA ARG A 21 -2.53 11.68 56.34
C ARG A 21 -2.10 12.73 55.32
N PHE A 22 -1.02 12.49 54.59
CA PHE A 22 -0.52 13.37 53.54
C PHE A 22 -0.75 12.72 52.17
N CYS A 23 -1.40 13.43 51.25
CA CYS A 23 -1.55 12.99 49.87
C CYS A 23 -0.38 13.51 49.02
N ILE A 24 0.40 12.62 48.41
CA ILE A 24 1.56 12.97 47.58
C ILE A 24 1.12 13.71 46.31
N GLY A 25 0.02 13.26 45.68
CA GLY A 25 -0.50 13.86 44.44
C GLY A 25 -1.00 15.29 44.64
N CYS A 26 -1.73 15.53 45.74
CA CYS A 26 -2.27 16.87 46.05
C CYS A 26 -1.34 17.75 46.88
N LYS A 27 -0.27 17.19 47.47
CA LYS A 27 0.64 17.84 48.42
C LYS A 27 -0.09 18.50 49.61
N LYS A 28 -1.08 17.81 50.18
CA LYS A 28 -1.99 18.32 51.22
C LYS A 28 -2.20 17.32 52.36
N TYR A 29 -2.49 17.83 53.56
CA TYR A 29 -2.80 17.01 54.74
C TYR A 29 -4.32 16.88 54.95
N PHE A 30 -4.77 15.69 55.33
CA PHE A 30 -6.17 15.37 55.56
C PHE A 30 -6.38 14.66 56.89
N CYS A 31 -7.54 14.88 57.51
CA CYS A 31 -8.00 14.03 58.61
C CYS A 31 -8.47 12.67 58.05
N PRO A 32 -8.54 11.59 58.85
CA PRO A 32 -8.90 10.26 58.34
C PRO A 32 -10.24 10.20 57.60
N LYS A 33 -11.24 10.97 58.04
CA LYS A 33 -12.56 11.03 57.40
C LYS A 33 -12.46 11.67 56.01
N ASP A 34 -11.85 12.84 55.94
CA ASP A 34 -11.74 13.62 54.69
C ASP A 34 -10.75 13.00 53.70
N PHE A 35 -9.77 12.24 54.17
CA PHE A 35 -8.87 11.47 53.31
C PHE A 35 -9.61 10.33 52.60
N LYS A 36 -10.49 9.61 53.30
CA LYS A 36 -11.31 8.55 52.71
C LYS A 36 -12.26 9.10 51.64
N GLU A 37 -12.88 10.25 51.90
CA GLU A 37 -13.69 10.95 50.91
C GLU A 37 -12.84 11.36 49.69
N HIS A 38 -11.64 11.90 49.92
CA HIS A 38 -10.72 12.24 48.83
C HIS A 38 -10.35 11.03 47.95
N GLU A 39 -10.05 9.87 48.55
CA GLU A 39 -9.79 8.63 47.81
C GLU A 39 -11.01 8.16 47.00
N GLN A 40 -12.22 8.26 47.57
CA GLN A 40 -13.45 7.93 46.86
C GLN A 40 -13.68 8.85 45.65
N GLN A 41 -13.48 10.16 45.82
CA GLN A 41 -13.58 11.13 44.72
C GLN A 41 -12.53 10.87 43.63
N LEU A 42 -11.32 10.44 43.99
CA LEU A 42 -10.29 10.04 43.02
C LEU A 42 -10.69 8.79 42.24
N SER A 43 -11.25 7.77 42.90
CA SER A 43 -11.76 6.57 42.24
C SER A 43 -12.86 6.91 41.24
N ILE A 44 -13.86 7.70 41.67
CA ILE A 44 -14.95 8.17 40.80
C ILE A 44 -14.41 8.92 39.59
N LYS A 45 -13.41 9.80 39.80
CA LYS A 45 -12.79 10.56 38.72
C LYS A 45 -12.05 9.66 37.73
N PHE A 46 -11.29 8.67 38.23
CA PHE A 46 -10.58 7.71 37.39
C PHE A 46 -11.54 6.88 36.53
N ASP A 47 -12.62 6.38 37.12
CA ASP A 47 -13.64 5.63 36.40
C ASP A 47 -14.32 6.48 35.32
N ASN A 48 -14.70 7.72 35.66
CA ASN A 48 -15.44 8.60 34.76
C ASN A 48 -14.60 9.22 33.62
N GLU A 49 -13.32 9.50 33.87
CA GLU A 49 -12.45 10.18 32.91
C GLU A 49 -11.52 9.24 32.15
N ILE A 50 -11.03 8.16 32.78
CA ILE A 50 -10.05 7.27 32.16
C ILE A 50 -10.69 5.99 31.68
N VAL A 51 -11.37 5.25 32.56
CA VAL A 51 -11.98 3.95 32.21
C VAL A 51 -13.06 4.15 31.15
N ARG A 52 -13.96 5.11 31.35
CA ARG A 52 -14.99 5.42 30.36
C ARG A 52 -14.42 5.83 29.01
N SER A 53 -13.41 6.70 28.96
CA SER A 53 -12.80 7.10 27.69
C SER A 53 -12.06 5.95 27.01
N HIS A 54 -11.42 5.07 27.78
CA HIS A 54 -10.82 3.84 27.26
C HIS A 54 -11.89 2.93 26.62
N ASP A 55 -13.00 2.69 27.32
CA ASP A 55 -14.07 1.81 26.84
C ASP A 55 -14.79 2.41 25.62
N GLU A 56 -15.02 3.72 25.61
CA GLU A 56 -15.54 4.45 24.44
C GLU A 56 -14.63 4.32 23.22
N LEU A 57 -13.30 4.37 23.40
CA LEU A 57 -12.34 4.15 22.32
C LEU A 57 -12.35 2.70 21.82
N LEU A 58 -12.39 1.71 22.72
CA LEU A 58 -12.50 0.31 22.35
C LEU A 58 -13.78 0.03 21.56
N GLU A 59 -14.92 0.59 21.98
CA GLU A 59 -16.16 0.47 21.24
C GLU A 59 -16.08 1.09 19.84
N GLN A 60 -15.42 2.24 19.70
CA GLN A 60 -15.22 2.89 18.41
C GLN A 60 -14.37 2.01 17.48
N ILE A 61 -13.29 1.42 17.97
CA ILE A 61 -12.46 0.48 17.21
C ILE A 61 -13.30 -0.73 16.76
N GLN A 62 -14.05 -1.35 17.67
CA GLN A 62 -14.92 -2.49 17.34
C GLN A 62 -16.02 -2.14 16.33
N LYS A 63 -16.55 -0.91 16.39
CA LYS A 63 -17.52 -0.42 15.40
C LYS A 63 -16.86 -0.26 14.02
N LEU A 64 -15.63 0.25 13.96
CA LEU A 64 -14.87 0.37 12.72
C LEU A 64 -14.54 -0.98 12.09
N GLU A 65 -14.15 -1.98 12.89
CA GLU A 65 -13.92 -3.35 12.43
C GLU A 65 -15.19 -4.00 11.83
N LYS A 66 -16.35 -3.67 12.39
CA LYS A 66 -17.65 -4.16 11.88
C LYS A 66 -18.13 -3.38 10.67
N SER A 67 -17.84 -2.08 10.60
CA SER A 67 -18.15 -1.22 9.46
C SER A 67 -17.06 -1.35 8.39
N ASN A 68 -17.11 -2.44 7.62
CA ASN A 68 -16.26 -2.65 6.43
C ASN A 68 -16.51 -1.63 5.29
N SER A 69 -17.19 -0.51 5.52
CA SER A 69 -17.59 0.41 4.45
C SER A 69 -16.42 1.02 3.68
N LEU A 70 -15.35 1.40 4.39
CA LEU A 70 -14.13 1.95 3.77
C LEU A 70 -13.32 0.90 3.00
N SER A 71 -13.28 -0.35 3.49
CA SER A 71 -12.57 -1.44 2.81
C SER A 71 -13.34 -1.88 1.56
N VAL A 72 -14.66 -1.95 1.63
CA VAL A 72 -15.54 -2.30 0.50
C VAL A 72 -15.35 -1.34 -0.68
N ASP A 73 -15.30 -0.03 -0.44
CA ASP A 73 -15.12 0.96 -1.53
C ASP A 73 -13.76 0.82 -2.24
N LEU A 74 -12.67 0.57 -1.49
CA LEU A 74 -11.36 0.34 -2.09
C LEU A 74 -11.28 -0.97 -2.88
N PHE A 75 -11.92 -2.04 -2.39
CA PHE A 75 -12.01 -3.30 -3.13
C PHE A 75 -12.80 -3.14 -4.43
N ASP A 76 -13.90 -2.39 -4.40
CA ASP A 76 -14.70 -2.11 -5.59
C ASP A 76 -13.89 -1.30 -6.62
N GLN A 77 -13.08 -0.33 -6.19
CA GLN A 77 -12.18 0.41 -7.08
C GLN A 77 -11.13 -0.51 -7.75
N ILE A 78 -10.54 -1.43 -6.99
CA ILE A 78 -9.60 -2.44 -7.54
C ILE A 78 -10.31 -3.34 -8.56
N GLU A 79 -11.54 -3.78 -8.24
CA GLU A 79 -12.34 -4.62 -9.11
C GLU A 79 -12.72 -3.90 -10.42
N GLN A 80 -13.13 -2.63 -10.34
CA GLN A 80 -13.42 -1.81 -11.51
C GLN A 80 -12.18 -1.60 -12.38
N TRP A 81 -11.02 -1.32 -11.77
CA TRP A 81 -9.76 -1.18 -12.49
C TRP A 81 -9.39 -2.48 -13.22
N LYS A 82 -9.51 -3.63 -12.54
CA LYS A 82 -9.27 -4.96 -13.12
C LYS A 82 -10.14 -5.19 -14.36
N ASN A 83 -11.46 -4.98 -14.23
CA ASN A 83 -12.41 -5.23 -15.31
C ASN A 83 -12.20 -4.29 -16.49
N THR A 84 -11.90 -3.01 -16.23
CA THR A 84 -11.58 -2.03 -17.27
C THR A 84 -10.30 -2.40 -18.01
N THR A 85 -9.27 -2.84 -17.30
CA THR A 85 -7.98 -3.20 -17.89
C THR A 85 -8.09 -4.45 -18.76
N ILE A 86 -8.81 -5.49 -18.31
CA ILE A 86 -9.11 -6.67 -19.13
C ILE A 86 -9.81 -6.27 -20.43
N ASN A 87 -10.80 -5.38 -20.34
CA ASN A 87 -11.53 -4.92 -21.52
C ASN A 87 -10.64 -4.15 -22.51
N LYS A 88 -9.71 -3.33 -22.01
CA LYS A 88 -8.74 -2.62 -22.87
C LYS A 88 -7.82 -3.60 -23.60
N VAL A 89 -7.30 -4.62 -22.91
CA VAL A 89 -6.45 -5.65 -23.51
C VAL A 89 -7.20 -6.42 -24.60
N LYS A 90 -8.45 -6.84 -24.33
CA LYS A 90 -9.29 -7.51 -25.34
C LYS A 90 -9.49 -6.66 -26.59
N LYS A 91 -9.86 -5.39 -26.42
CA LYS A 91 -10.04 -4.46 -27.55
C LYS A 91 -8.75 -4.25 -28.36
N ALA A 92 -7.61 -4.17 -27.68
CA ALA A 92 -6.33 -4.05 -28.37
C ALA A 92 -6.01 -5.31 -29.20
N ALA A 93 -6.28 -6.50 -28.66
CA ALA A 93 -6.10 -7.75 -29.38
C ALA A 93 -7.04 -7.87 -30.60
N GLU A 94 -8.32 -7.55 -30.43
CA GLU A 94 -9.31 -7.53 -31.53
C GLU A 94 -8.91 -6.57 -32.64
N LYS A 95 -8.44 -5.36 -32.27
CA LYS A 95 -7.94 -4.38 -33.23
C LYS A 95 -6.73 -4.92 -34.01
N ALA A 96 -5.76 -5.51 -33.32
CA ALA A 96 -4.57 -6.08 -33.97
C ALA A 96 -4.93 -7.23 -34.92
N GLN A 97 -5.89 -8.09 -34.55
CA GLN A 97 -6.40 -9.16 -35.42
C GLN A 97 -7.07 -8.59 -36.68
N HIS A 98 -7.86 -7.54 -36.53
CA HIS A 98 -8.51 -6.87 -37.66
C HIS A 98 -7.47 -6.25 -38.60
N GLU A 99 -6.50 -5.50 -38.06
CA GLU A 99 -5.42 -4.90 -38.85
C GLU A 99 -4.59 -5.95 -39.60
N LEU A 100 -4.27 -7.07 -38.95
CA LEU A 100 -3.59 -8.19 -39.60
C LEU A 100 -4.41 -8.76 -40.77
N THR A 101 -5.72 -8.93 -40.57
CA THR A 101 -6.63 -9.44 -41.61
C THR A 101 -6.68 -8.49 -42.81
N GLU A 102 -6.73 -7.18 -42.57
CA GLU A 102 -6.70 -6.17 -43.63
C GLU A 102 -5.38 -6.18 -44.41
N LEU A 103 -4.24 -6.31 -43.72
CA LEU A 103 -2.94 -6.44 -44.38
C LEU A 103 -2.87 -7.68 -45.29
N ILE A 104 -3.32 -8.83 -44.79
CA ILE A 104 -3.42 -10.09 -45.55
C ILE A 104 -4.31 -9.91 -46.78
N ASN A 105 -5.50 -9.30 -46.61
CA ASN A 105 -6.44 -9.07 -47.70
C ASN A 105 -5.88 -8.11 -48.76
N LYS A 106 -5.23 -7.03 -48.34
CA LYS A 106 -4.59 -6.07 -49.24
C LYS A 106 -3.48 -6.73 -50.09
N GLN A 107 -2.70 -7.62 -49.49
CA GLN A 107 -1.68 -8.39 -50.22
C GLN A 107 -2.31 -9.35 -51.23
N ARG A 108 -3.37 -10.08 -50.86
CA ARG A 108 -4.14 -10.94 -51.79
C ARG A 108 -4.69 -10.14 -52.98
N ILE A 109 -5.26 -8.97 -52.73
CA ILE A 109 -5.77 -8.08 -53.80
C ILE A 109 -4.63 -7.64 -54.72
N THR A 110 -3.47 -7.30 -54.17
CA THR A 110 -2.28 -6.92 -54.94
C THR A 110 -1.82 -8.04 -55.88
N ILE A 111 -1.70 -9.27 -55.37
CA ILE A 111 -1.33 -10.44 -56.18
C ILE A 111 -2.36 -10.67 -57.29
N LYS A 112 -3.66 -10.61 -56.96
CA LYS A 112 -4.73 -10.78 -57.96
C LYS A 112 -4.64 -9.73 -59.08
N LYS A 113 -4.40 -8.46 -58.74
CA LYS A 113 -4.21 -7.38 -59.72
C LYS A 113 -2.99 -7.59 -60.61
N GLN A 114 -1.90 -8.15 -60.08
CA GLN A 114 -0.72 -8.50 -60.89
C GLN A 114 -0.99 -9.66 -61.86
N LEU A 115 -1.92 -10.57 -61.53
CA LEU A 115 -2.28 -11.70 -62.37
C LEU A 115 -3.25 -11.34 -63.52
N GLU A 116 -4.08 -10.31 -63.34
CA GLU A 116 -5.03 -9.84 -64.35
C GLU A 116 -4.42 -9.51 -65.73
N PRO A 117 -3.32 -8.74 -65.86
CA PRO A 117 -2.73 -8.44 -67.16
C PRO A 117 -2.20 -9.70 -67.85
N ILE A 118 -1.54 -10.60 -67.10
CA ILE A 118 -1.05 -11.89 -67.64
C ILE A 118 -2.22 -12.73 -68.13
N THR A 119 -3.33 -12.76 -67.38
CA THR A 119 -4.55 -13.49 -67.78
C THR A 119 -5.12 -12.94 -69.09
N ARG A 120 -5.12 -11.62 -69.27
CA ARG A 120 -5.55 -10.97 -70.51
C ARG A 120 -4.62 -11.30 -71.67
N GLU A 121 -3.31 -11.18 -71.45
CA GLU A 121 -2.27 -11.49 -72.45
C GLU A 121 -2.40 -12.94 -72.95
N ILE A 122 -2.56 -13.91 -72.04
CA ILE A 122 -2.78 -15.32 -72.39
C ILE A 122 -4.05 -15.51 -73.24
N ARG A 123 -5.15 -14.83 -72.90
CA ARG A 123 -6.41 -14.95 -73.64
C ARG A 123 -6.28 -14.37 -75.05
N CYS A 124 -5.77 -13.14 -75.19
CA CYS A 124 -5.59 -12.51 -76.49
C CYS A 124 -4.70 -13.35 -77.41
N ARG A 125 -3.53 -13.79 -76.94
CA ARG A 125 -2.61 -14.62 -77.75
C ARG A 125 -3.23 -15.97 -78.15
N ARG A 126 -4.04 -16.57 -77.27
CA ARG A 126 -4.75 -17.82 -77.59
C ARG A 126 -5.85 -17.61 -78.64
N GLU A 127 -6.64 -16.54 -78.52
CA GLU A 127 -7.73 -16.21 -79.45
C GLU A 127 -7.20 -15.83 -80.84
N GLU A 128 -6.07 -15.13 -80.89
CA GLU A 128 -5.40 -14.75 -82.13
C GLU A 128 -4.55 -15.87 -82.74
N GLU A 129 -4.39 -17.01 -82.04
CA GLU A 129 -3.44 -18.09 -82.37
C GLU A 129 -2.01 -17.58 -82.67
N ASN A 130 -1.64 -16.48 -82.02
CA ASN A 130 -0.45 -15.70 -82.31
C ASN A 130 0.52 -15.75 -81.13
N PHE A 131 1.36 -16.78 -81.11
CA PHE A 131 2.41 -16.94 -80.11
C PHE A 131 3.60 -17.70 -80.69
N VAL A 132 4.80 -17.31 -80.28
CA VAL A 132 6.06 -18.02 -80.56
C VAL A 132 6.70 -18.54 -79.29
N GLU A 133 7.78 -19.32 -79.39
CA GLU A 133 8.46 -19.93 -78.24
C GLU A 133 8.88 -18.89 -77.20
N ASN A 134 9.39 -17.73 -77.65
CA ASN A 134 9.78 -16.64 -76.77
C ASN A 134 8.60 -16.09 -75.94
N ASP A 135 7.40 -16.00 -76.53
CA ASP A 135 6.18 -15.55 -75.84
C ASP A 135 5.78 -16.51 -74.72
N ILE A 136 5.94 -17.81 -74.97
CA ILE A 136 5.65 -18.88 -73.99
C ILE A 136 6.64 -18.78 -72.83
N ASP A 137 7.92 -18.57 -73.11
CA ASP A 137 8.95 -18.48 -72.08
C ASP A 137 8.82 -17.20 -71.24
N GLU A 138 8.47 -16.07 -71.85
CA GLU A 138 8.15 -14.83 -71.13
C GLU A 138 6.96 -15.01 -70.18
N LEU A 139 5.86 -15.60 -70.67
CA LEU A 139 4.67 -15.88 -69.86
C LEU A 139 4.97 -16.85 -68.72
N LYS A 140 5.80 -17.89 -68.96
CA LYS A 140 6.28 -18.79 -67.90
C LYS A 140 7.04 -18.04 -66.82
N GLN A 141 7.95 -17.13 -67.19
CA GLN A 141 8.70 -16.32 -66.22
C GLN A 141 7.76 -15.46 -65.38
N LYS A 142 6.86 -14.70 -66.00
CA LYS A 142 5.85 -13.86 -65.31
C LYS A 142 4.99 -14.68 -64.35
N ILE A 143 4.53 -15.86 -64.75
CA ILE A 143 3.76 -16.78 -63.88
C ILE A 143 4.60 -17.26 -62.70
N ASN A 144 5.87 -17.60 -62.93
CA ASN A 144 6.75 -18.12 -61.89
C ASN A 144 7.08 -17.06 -60.84
N GLU A 145 7.27 -15.81 -61.25
CA GLU A 145 7.45 -14.67 -60.33
C GLU A 145 6.24 -14.48 -59.40
N ILE A 146 5.02 -14.57 -59.95
CA ILE A 146 3.80 -14.47 -59.14
C ILE A 146 3.68 -15.66 -58.19
N LYS A 147 4.02 -16.88 -58.63
CA LYS A 147 4.05 -18.06 -57.76
C LYS A 147 5.02 -17.88 -56.59
N GLN A 148 6.23 -17.39 -56.85
CA GLN A 148 7.22 -17.11 -55.79
C GLN A 148 6.71 -16.06 -54.80
N LYS A 149 6.08 -14.97 -55.27
CA LYS A 149 5.47 -13.95 -54.38
C LYS A 149 4.34 -14.55 -53.53
N LEU A 150 3.54 -15.44 -54.09
CA LEU A 150 2.46 -16.13 -53.37
C LEU A 150 3.02 -17.10 -52.32
N GLU A 151 4.09 -17.83 -52.64
CA GLU A 151 4.78 -18.74 -51.72
C GLU A 151 5.46 -17.98 -50.57
N GLN A 152 6.14 -16.87 -50.87
CA GLN A 152 6.73 -15.97 -49.86
C GLN A 152 5.66 -15.40 -48.91
N PHE A 153 4.48 -15.08 -49.43
CA PHE A 153 3.35 -14.63 -48.62
C PHE A 153 2.74 -15.74 -47.77
N ALA A 154 2.67 -16.97 -48.30
CA ALA A 154 2.15 -18.13 -47.58
C ALA A 154 3.11 -18.59 -46.46
N GLN A 155 4.41 -18.32 -46.63
CA GLN A 155 5.40 -18.46 -45.57
C GLN A 155 5.29 -17.24 -44.62
N LYS A 156 5.38 -17.49 -43.32
CA LYS A 156 4.93 -16.60 -42.22
C LYS A 156 5.61 -15.22 -42.09
N ASP A 157 6.46 -14.81 -43.03
CA ASP A 157 7.44 -13.74 -42.80
C ASP A 157 7.04 -12.35 -43.32
N THR A 158 5.93 -12.21 -44.06
CA THR A 158 5.55 -10.90 -44.63
C THR A 158 4.83 -9.94 -43.69
N THR A 159 4.32 -10.40 -42.55
CA THR A 159 3.64 -9.53 -41.57
C THR A 159 4.05 -9.90 -40.15
N GLN A 160 4.85 -9.04 -39.52
CA GLN A 160 5.27 -9.22 -38.13
C GLN A 160 4.28 -8.56 -37.18
N THR A 161 3.60 -9.36 -36.35
CA THR A 161 2.86 -8.83 -35.21
C THR A 161 3.83 -8.66 -34.04
N ILE A 162 4.04 -7.44 -33.59
CA ILE A 162 4.82 -7.17 -32.37
C ILE A 162 3.88 -7.32 -31.18
N ILE A 163 4.06 -8.39 -30.40
CA ILE A 163 3.35 -8.61 -29.15
C ILE A 163 4.33 -8.29 -28.02
N VAL A 164 4.06 -7.22 -27.27
CA VAL A 164 4.80 -6.94 -26.04
C VAL A 164 4.47 -8.04 -25.04
N ASN A 165 5.49 -8.75 -24.56
CA ASN A 165 5.27 -9.84 -23.61
C ASN A 165 4.77 -9.26 -22.29
N ASN A 166 3.86 -9.98 -21.64
CA ASN A 166 3.25 -9.57 -20.38
C ASN A 166 4.29 -9.32 -19.28
N ASP A 167 5.40 -10.05 -19.29
CA ASP A 167 6.51 -9.91 -18.35
C ASP A 167 7.28 -8.58 -18.47
N GLN A 168 7.11 -7.86 -19.58
CA GLN A 168 7.70 -6.54 -19.79
C GLN A 168 6.85 -5.41 -19.17
N ILE A 169 5.62 -5.72 -18.74
CA ILE A 169 4.71 -4.77 -18.10
C ILE A 169 4.90 -4.86 -16.60
N ASP A 170 5.39 -3.79 -15.99
CA ASP A 170 5.49 -3.70 -14.53
C ASP A 170 4.11 -3.37 -13.93
N TRP A 171 3.33 -4.42 -13.67
CA TRP A 171 1.98 -4.33 -13.13
C TRP A 171 1.94 -3.65 -11.75
N ASN A 172 3.01 -3.74 -10.96
CA ASN A 172 3.09 -3.13 -9.62
C ASN A 172 3.18 -1.59 -9.69
N ARG A 173 3.51 -1.03 -10.86
CA ARG A 173 3.45 0.43 -11.10
C ARG A 173 2.08 0.91 -11.56
N LEU A 174 1.20 0.00 -11.96
CA LEU A 174 -0.13 0.34 -12.46
C LEU A 174 -1.19 0.32 -11.35
N ILE A 175 -1.00 -0.53 -10.33
CA ILE A 175 -1.85 -0.56 -9.13
C ILE A 175 -1.01 -1.03 -7.91
N TYR A 176 -1.06 -0.27 -6.81
CA TYR A 176 -0.38 -0.61 -5.58
C TYR A 176 -1.11 0.01 -4.37
N THR A 177 -0.88 -0.56 -3.19
CA THR A 177 -1.37 -0.04 -1.91
C THR A 177 -0.20 0.52 -1.11
N GLN A 178 -0.44 1.61 -0.38
CA GLN A 178 0.54 2.22 0.49
C GLN A 178 -0.09 2.54 1.83
N GLU A 179 0.61 2.22 2.92
CA GLU A 179 0.22 2.65 4.25
C GLU A 179 0.61 4.12 4.47
N GLN A 180 -0.34 4.92 4.94
CA GLN A 180 -0.04 6.24 5.48
C GLN A 180 0.24 6.08 6.97
N GLN A 181 1.51 6.24 7.38
CA GLN A 181 1.85 6.21 8.81
C GLN A 181 1.21 7.41 9.51
N LEU A 182 0.48 7.14 10.59
CA LEU A 182 0.03 8.16 11.54
C LEU A 182 1.14 8.31 12.59
N ASP A 183 1.83 9.45 12.58
CA ASP A 183 2.88 9.78 13.57
C ASP A 183 2.27 9.95 14.98
N TYR A 184 2.10 8.85 15.70
CA TYR A 184 1.78 8.88 17.13
C TYR A 184 2.93 8.27 17.94
N THR A 185 3.63 9.12 18.69
CA THR A 185 4.53 8.69 19.76
C THR A 185 3.89 8.99 21.11
N PRO A 186 3.54 7.98 21.93
CA PRO A 186 3.02 8.23 23.26
C PRO A 186 4.12 8.89 24.11
N LYS A 187 3.81 10.07 24.65
CA LYS A 187 4.72 10.81 25.52
C LYS A 187 4.96 9.99 26.81
N PRO A 188 6.21 9.75 27.24
CA PRO A 188 6.48 8.93 28.42
C PRO A 188 5.84 9.55 29.66
N LEU A 189 5.18 8.70 30.48
CA LEU A 189 4.58 9.09 31.75
C LEU A 189 5.68 9.63 32.68
N GLN A 190 5.57 10.90 33.09
CA GLN A 190 6.50 11.50 34.05
C GLN A 190 6.25 10.91 35.45
N SER A 191 7.05 9.92 35.86
CA SER A 191 7.01 9.36 37.22
C SER A 191 7.78 10.25 38.20
N ASN A 192 7.08 11.12 38.92
CA ASN A 192 7.65 11.81 40.08
C ASN A 192 7.56 10.90 41.33
N ILE A 193 8.39 9.85 41.39
CA ILE A 193 8.58 9.08 42.63
C ILE A 193 9.79 9.68 43.35
N VAL A 194 9.53 10.52 44.35
CA VAL A 194 10.57 11.01 45.29
C VAL A 194 11.00 9.83 46.16
N SER A 195 12.16 9.26 45.86
CA SER A 195 12.85 8.32 46.75
C SER A 195 13.54 9.09 47.86
N THR A 196 13.01 9.03 49.08
CA THR A 196 13.74 9.47 50.28
C THR A 196 14.15 8.24 51.08
N VAL A 197 15.39 7.79 50.89
CA VAL A 197 16.10 6.98 51.91
C VAL A 197 17.29 7.83 52.35
N ALA A 198 17.11 8.56 53.45
CA ALA A 198 18.20 9.23 54.14
C ALA A 198 18.93 8.18 55.00
N ASN A 199 20.20 7.95 54.70
CA ASN A 199 21.10 7.14 55.53
C ASN A 199 22.12 8.09 56.17
N PRO A 200 22.11 8.31 57.50
CA PRO A 200 23.14 9.09 58.16
C PRO A 200 24.34 8.22 58.55
N LYS A 201 25.52 8.74 58.18
CA LYS A 201 26.87 8.26 58.48
C LYS A 201 27.05 7.81 59.94
N LEU A 202 27.70 6.65 60.12
CA LEU A 202 28.63 6.44 61.23
C LEU A 202 30.04 6.38 60.65
N ALA A 203 30.86 7.36 60.99
CA ALA A 203 32.30 7.33 60.82
C ALA A 203 32.93 7.48 62.21
N SER A 204 33.59 6.43 62.70
CA SER A 204 34.94 6.50 63.27
C SER A 204 35.31 5.14 63.86
N SER A 205 36.43 4.55 63.42
CA SER A 205 37.63 4.53 64.26
C SER A 205 38.84 4.04 63.47
N LYS A 206 39.99 4.60 63.83
CA LYS A 206 41.34 4.35 63.32
C LYS A 206 41.84 2.96 63.75
N LEU A 207 42.73 2.35 62.95
CA LEU A 207 44.16 2.10 63.24
C LEU A 207 44.67 0.81 62.57
N GLY A 208 45.93 0.88 62.09
CA GLY A 208 46.82 -0.28 61.91
C GLY A 208 47.02 -0.67 60.45
N MET A 209 48.03 -0.12 59.76
CA MET A 209 49.41 -0.62 59.67
C MET A 209 49.62 -1.84 58.75
N LEU A 210 50.57 -1.63 57.83
CA LEU A 210 51.62 -2.54 57.35
C LEU A 210 51.32 -3.53 56.23
N LEU A 211 52.15 -3.39 55.17
CA LEU A 211 52.89 -4.43 54.42
C LEU A 211 52.05 -5.55 53.78
N GLY A 212 52.20 -5.92 52.51
CA GLY A 212 53.19 -5.66 51.49
C GLY A 212 53.12 -6.79 50.45
N MET A 213 53.75 -6.54 49.31
CA MET A 213 54.32 -7.53 48.39
C MET A 213 53.42 -8.50 47.60
N ARG A 214 53.54 -8.28 46.28
CA ARG A 214 53.63 -9.25 45.16
C ARG A 214 52.35 -9.88 44.63
#